data_AF-A0A6P0ND95-F1
#
_entry.id   AF-A0A6P0ND95-F1
#
_cell.length_a   1.000
_cell.length_b   1.000
_cell.length_c   1.000
_cell.angle_alpha   90.00
_cell.angle_beta   90.00
_cell.angle_gamma   90.00
#
_symmetry.space_group_name_H-M   'P 1'
#
loop_
_entity.id
_entity.type
_entity.pdbx_description
1 polymer ?
#
loop_
_entity_poly.entity_id
_entity_poly.type
_entity_poly.pdbx_seq_one_letter_code
_entity_poly.pdbx_strand_id
1 'polypeptide(L)'
;MGNLTVSATLGLDAFEGDPVELRPYATEEDVLTVIRAVYKQVLGNAHLMASERISNGESMLRNGDISVRGFVRMVAQSALYQSRFFEGSSPYQFIELNCKHLLGRAPLDQAEISEHVSLYNEQGYEAEIDSYINSDEYLENFGDNIVPYPRSIRSQPGIKNVGFNRMFSLLRGSPTSDSGKPAQLITSVAANISPQVKAPAVGNGAGYGNTGKRYQIAVSTCAGVARLNKCSQLNYQVSYEQLSEQVKSIHKGGGKILSITELT
;
A
#
# COMPACT_ATOMS: atom_id res chain seq x y z
N MET A 1 10.81 -21.89 -5.54
CA MET A 1 9.36 -21.99 -5.31
C MET A 1 9.11 -21.56 -3.87
N GLY A 2 8.51 -20.39 -3.65
CA GLY A 2 8.19 -19.93 -2.29
C GLY A 2 7.16 -20.85 -1.63
N ASN A 3 7.16 -20.93 -0.30
CA ASN A 3 6.13 -21.66 0.43
C ASN A 3 4.79 -20.91 0.28
N LEU A 4 4.00 -21.30 -0.73
CA LEU A 4 2.66 -20.77 -1.04
C LEU A 4 1.71 -20.72 0.18
N THR A 5 1.97 -21.57 1.18
CA THR A 5 1.21 -21.63 2.43
C THR A 5 1.44 -20.43 3.35
N VAL A 6 2.67 -19.89 3.39
CA VAL A 6 3.02 -18.73 4.22
C VAL A 6 2.58 -17.44 3.53
N SER A 7 2.70 -17.36 2.21
CA SER A 7 2.24 -16.21 1.43
C SER A 7 0.72 -16.06 1.46
N ALA A 8 -0.03 -17.17 1.44
CA ALA A 8 -1.50 -17.16 1.61
C ALA A 8 -1.92 -16.59 2.98
N THR A 9 -1.19 -16.90 4.06
CA THR A 9 -1.46 -16.33 5.39
C THR A 9 -1.29 -14.80 5.42
N LEU A 10 -0.39 -14.29 4.59
CA LEU A 10 -0.12 -12.86 4.44
C LEU A 10 -1.00 -12.18 3.37
N GLY A 11 -1.80 -12.93 2.62
CA GLY A 11 -2.62 -12.42 1.51
C GLY A 11 -1.82 -11.98 0.29
N LEU A 12 -0.62 -12.57 0.10
CA LEU A 12 0.29 -12.27 -1.01
C LEU A 12 0.19 -13.28 -2.17
N ASP A 13 -0.55 -14.35 -1.98
CA ASP A 13 -0.82 -15.42 -2.95
C ASP A 13 -1.28 -14.90 -4.31
N ALA A 14 -2.17 -13.91 -4.33
CA ALA A 14 -2.69 -13.30 -5.56
C ALA A 14 -1.63 -12.57 -6.40
N PHE A 15 -0.47 -12.25 -5.82
CA PHE A 15 0.63 -11.55 -6.48
C PHE A 15 1.80 -12.47 -6.83
N GLU A 16 1.76 -13.74 -6.44
CA GLU A 16 2.83 -14.71 -6.70
C GLU A 16 2.73 -15.41 -8.07
N GLY A 17 1.71 -15.08 -8.86
CA GLY A 17 1.52 -15.60 -10.22
C GLY A 17 2.59 -15.17 -11.22
N ASP A 18 2.56 -15.77 -12.40
CA ASP A 18 3.45 -15.40 -13.50
C ASP A 18 3.15 -13.97 -13.98
N PRO A 19 4.18 -13.18 -14.33
CA PRO A 19 3.99 -11.83 -14.85
C PRO A 19 3.11 -11.80 -16.09
N VAL A 20 2.23 -10.81 -16.17
CA VAL A 20 1.40 -10.56 -17.36
C VAL A 20 2.26 -9.83 -18.39
N GLU A 21 2.58 -10.51 -19.48
CA GLU A 21 3.40 -9.98 -20.57
C GLU A 21 2.63 -9.97 -21.90
N LEU A 22 2.88 -8.94 -22.73
CA LEU A 22 2.35 -8.87 -24.08
C LEU A 22 3.31 -9.59 -25.03
N ARG A 23 2.93 -10.79 -25.48
CA ARG A 23 3.74 -11.59 -26.41
C ARG A 23 3.57 -11.15 -27.87
N PRO A 24 4.55 -11.36 -28.74
CA PRO A 24 4.38 -11.23 -30.18
C PRO A 24 3.22 -12.14 -30.65
N TYR A 25 2.34 -11.62 -31.50
CA TYR A 25 1.11 -12.30 -31.98
C TYR A 25 0.05 -12.53 -30.90
N ALA A 26 -0.07 -11.63 -29.93
CA ALA A 26 -1.13 -11.63 -28.93
C ALA A 26 -2.53 -11.57 -29.56
N THR A 27 -3.47 -12.28 -28.96
CA THR A 27 -4.90 -12.18 -29.32
C THR A 27 -5.51 -10.89 -28.74
N GLU A 28 -6.68 -10.48 -29.23
CA GLU A 28 -7.38 -9.32 -28.66
C GLU A 28 -7.69 -9.53 -27.17
N GLU A 29 -7.98 -10.76 -26.75
CA GLU A 29 -8.24 -11.10 -25.34
C GLU A 29 -7.00 -10.92 -24.46
N ASP A 30 -5.81 -11.25 -24.98
CA ASP A 30 -4.54 -11.04 -24.28
C ASP A 30 -4.27 -9.55 -24.09
N VAL A 31 -4.49 -8.73 -25.13
CA VAL A 31 -4.34 -7.28 -25.05
C VAL A 31 -5.32 -6.68 -24.03
N LEU A 32 -6.57 -7.13 -24.01
CA LEU A 32 -7.55 -6.70 -23.01
C LEU A 32 -7.15 -7.11 -21.59
N THR A 33 -6.53 -8.27 -21.43
CA THR A 33 -6.00 -8.75 -20.14
C THR A 33 -4.86 -7.86 -19.66
N VAL A 34 -3.93 -7.51 -20.54
CA VAL A 34 -2.84 -6.55 -20.28
C VAL A 34 -3.40 -5.19 -19.88
N ILE A 35 -4.36 -4.63 -20.64
CA ILE A 35 -4.98 -3.34 -20.33
C ILE A 35 -5.60 -3.34 -18.92
N ARG A 36 -6.36 -4.38 -18.58
CA ARG A 36 -6.97 -4.52 -17.25
C ARG A 36 -5.91 -4.66 -16.16
N ALA A 37 -4.85 -5.41 -16.41
CA ALA A 37 -3.74 -5.58 -15.46
C ALA A 37 -3.01 -4.26 -15.21
N VAL A 38 -2.73 -3.47 -16.26
CA VAL A 38 -2.11 -2.14 -16.15
C VAL A 38 -2.97 -1.20 -15.31
N TYR A 39 -4.26 -1.10 -15.61
CA TYR A 39 -5.16 -0.27 -14.79
C TYR A 39 -5.21 -0.74 -13.34
N LYS A 40 -5.28 -2.06 -13.10
CA LYS A 40 -5.29 -2.62 -11.74
C LYS A 40 -4.02 -2.30 -10.97
N GLN A 41 -2.86 -2.40 -11.61
CA GLN A 41 -1.57 -2.14 -10.97
C GLN A 41 -1.34 -0.63 -10.75
N VAL A 42 -1.40 0.16 -11.82
CA VAL A 42 -1.04 1.58 -11.80
C VAL A 42 -2.03 2.37 -10.95
N LEU A 43 -3.33 2.05 -11.03
CA LEU A 43 -4.36 2.74 -10.25
C LEU A 43 -4.61 2.10 -8.86
N GLY A 44 -3.74 1.19 -8.41
CA GLY A 44 -3.81 0.62 -7.07
C GLY A 44 -5.13 -0.09 -6.77
N ASN A 45 -5.60 -0.89 -7.72
CA ASN A 45 -6.86 -1.65 -7.67
C ASN A 45 -8.10 -0.79 -7.38
N ALA A 46 -8.06 0.48 -7.81
CA ALA A 46 -9.22 1.35 -7.72
C ALA A 46 -10.29 0.95 -8.74
N HIS A 47 -11.55 1.23 -8.42
CA HIS A 47 -12.64 1.02 -9.36
C HIS A 47 -12.58 2.08 -10.47
N LEU A 48 -12.69 1.62 -11.72
CA LEU A 48 -12.79 2.48 -12.90
C LEU A 48 -14.16 2.32 -13.54
N MET A 49 -14.79 3.45 -13.81
CA MET A 49 -15.98 3.51 -14.63
C MET A 49 -15.60 3.49 -16.11
N ALA A 50 -16.52 3.08 -16.98
CA ALA A 50 -16.26 3.02 -18.42
C ALA A 50 -15.92 4.40 -19.02
N SER A 51 -16.49 5.48 -18.48
CA SER A 51 -16.25 6.86 -18.90
C SER A 51 -14.88 7.42 -18.49
N GLU A 52 -14.24 6.80 -17.50
CA GLU A 52 -12.95 7.22 -16.96
C GLU A 52 -11.77 6.57 -17.68
N ARG A 53 -12.04 5.62 -18.60
CA ARG A 53 -11.01 4.88 -19.32
C ARG A 53 -10.33 5.74 -20.39
N ILE A 54 -9.05 5.49 -20.60
CA ILE A 54 -8.22 6.21 -21.56
C ILE A 54 -8.34 5.50 -22.92
N SER A 55 -9.41 5.78 -23.66
CA SER A 55 -9.69 5.14 -24.95
C SER A 55 -8.55 5.26 -25.96
N ASN A 56 -7.90 6.43 -26.00
CA ASN A 56 -6.81 6.69 -26.95
C ASN A 56 -5.60 5.77 -26.70
N GLY A 57 -5.20 5.63 -25.43
CA GLY A 57 -4.09 4.75 -25.05
C GLY A 57 -4.41 3.27 -25.31
N GLU A 58 -5.65 2.86 -25.07
CA GLU A 58 -6.09 1.48 -25.38
C GLU A 58 -6.03 1.19 -26.88
N SER A 59 -6.47 2.13 -27.73
CA SER A 59 -6.41 1.98 -29.19
C SER A 59 -4.97 1.92 -29.70
N MET A 60 -4.08 2.78 -29.21
CA MET A 60 -2.66 2.76 -29.59
C MET A 60 -1.97 1.46 -29.20
N LEU A 61 -2.29 0.92 -28.01
CA LEU A 61 -1.76 -0.37 -27.57
C LEU A 61 -2.30 -1.54 -28.42
N ARG A 62 -3.59 -1.52 -28.78
CA ARG A 62 -4.19 -2.54 -29.66
C ARG A 62 -3.59 -2.53 -31.07
N ASN A 63 -3.26 -1.36 -31.60
CA ASN A 63 -2.62 -1.22 -32.90
C ASN A 63 -1.12 -1.57 -32.87
N GLY A 64 -0.52 -1.63 -31.68
CA GLY A 64 0.92 -1.85 -31.52
C GLY A 64 1.78 -0.60 -31.76
N ASP A 65 1.18 0.59 -31.76
CA ASP A 65 1.88 1.87 -31.92
C ASP A 65 2.72 2.23 -30.67
N ILE A 66 2.32 1.70 -29.51
CA ILE A 66 3.00 1.88 -28.22
C ILE A 66 3.26 0.53 -27.56
N SER A 67 4.34 0.45 -26.78
CA SER A 67 4.63 -0.69 -25.91
C SER A 67 3.78 -0.65 -24.63
N VAL A 68 3.79 -1.74 -23.86
CA VAL A 68 3.14 -1.79 -22.53
C VAL A 68 3.72 -0.70 -21.62
N ARG A 69 5.04 -0.47 -21.67
CA ARG A 69 5.69 0.64 -20.97
C ARG A 69 5.17 2.02 -21.41
N GLY A 70 4.99 2.22 -22.71
CA GLY A 70 4.38 3.46 -23.24
C GLY A 70 2.94 3.65 -22.75
N PHE A 71 2.16 2.58 -22.69
CA PHE A 71 0.82 2.62 -22.14
C PHE A 71 0.78 2.92 -20.63
N VAL A 72 1.67 2.29 -19.85
CA VAL A 72 1.85 2.59 -18.41
C VAL A 72 2.18 4.08 -18.21
N ARG A 73 3.06 4.66 -19.03
CA ARG A 73 3.36 6.09 -19.01
C ARG A 73 2.13 6.95 -19.25
N MET A 74 1.35 6.64 -20.30
CA MET A 74 0.12 7.38 -20.59
C MET A 74 -0.90 7.31 -19.44
N VAL A 75 -1.03 6.15 -18.79
CA VAL A 75 -1.92 5.99 -17.63
C VAL A 75 -1.43 6.80 -16.44
N ALA A 76 -0.13 6.76 -16.15
CA ALA A 76 0.48 7.50 -15.04
C ALA A 76 0.49 9.02 -15.26
N GLN A 77 0.58 9.50 -16.51
CA GLN A 77 0.49 10.93 -16.82
C GLN A 77 -0.96 11.45 -16.96
N SER A 78 -1.95 10.56 -16.86
CA SER A 78 -3.35 10.96 -17.03
C SER A 78 -3.88 11.82 -15.88
N ALA A 79 -4.82 12.70 -16.19
CA ALA A 79 -5.54 13.50 -15.19
C ALA A 79 -6.26 12.63 -14.14
N LEU A 80 -6.64 11.39 -14.50
CA LEU A 80 -7.22 10.43 -13.55
C LEU A 80 -6.22 10.02 -12.47
N TYR A 81 -4.98 9.72 -12.86
CA TYR A 81 -3.93 9.37 -11.91
C TYR A 81 -3.56 10.56 -11.03
N GLN A 82 -3.43 11.74 -11.65
CA GLN A 82 -3.13 13.00 -10.95
C GLN A 82 -4.20 13.36 -9.90
N SER A 83 -5.49 13.36 -10.27
CA SER A 83 -6.57 13.70 -9.31
C SER A 83 -6.64 12.73 -8.13
N ARG A 84 -6.34 11.44 -8.32
CA ARG A 84 -6.43 10.43 -7.26
C ARG A 84 -5.22 10.43 -6.32
N PHE A 85 -4.01 10.59 -6.87
CA PHE A 85 -2.78 10.34 -6.11
C PHE A 85 -1.93 11.58 -5.90
N PHE A 86 -2.18 12.69 -6.61
CA PHE A 86 -1.38 13.90 -6.51
C PHE A 86 -2.13 15.05 -5.83
N GLU A 87 -3.35 15.39 -6.25
CA GLU A 87 -4.05 16.59 -5.75
C GLU A 87 -4.38 16.54 -4.24
N GLY A 88 -4.61 15.35 -3.68
CA GLY A 88 -5.02 15.16 -2.30
C GLY A 88 -3.98 14.52 -1.38
N SER A 89 -2.74 14.32 -1.86
CA SER A 89 -1.72 13.55 -1.14
C SER A 89 -0.54 14.42 -0.71
N SER A 90 0.20 13.95 0.30
CA SER A 90 1.49 14.56 0.64
C SER A 90 2.57 14.11 -0.36
N PRO A 91 3.62 14.91 -0.61
CA PRO A 91 4.71 14.51 -1.51
C PRO A 91 5.35 13.15 -1.16
N TYR A 92 5.46 12.85 0.14
CA TYR A 92 5.94 11.55 0.62
C TYR A 92 5.00 10.42 0.21
N GLN A 93 3.69 10.59 0.41
CA GLN A 93 2.70 9.61 0.01
C GLN A 93 2.71 9.39 -1.50
N PHE A 94 2.81 10.48 -2.27
CA PHE A 94 2.84 10.43 -3.72
C PHE A 94 4.02 9.57 -4.22
N ILE A 95 5.23 9.83 -3.71
CA ILE A 95 6.42 9.05 -4.05
C ILE A 95 6.31 7.59 -3.57
N GLU A 96 5.81 7.37 -2.34
CA GLU A 96 5.55 6.00 -1.82
C GLU A 96 4.64 5.20 -2.77
N LEU A 97 3.59 5.84 -3.29
CA LEU A 97 2.64 5.22 -4.22
C LEU A 97 3.24 5.08 -5.63
N ASN A 98 4.00 6.05 -6.13
CA ASN A 98 4.68 5.95 -7.44
C ASN A 98 5.66 4.78 -7.46
N CYS A 99 6.50 4.62 -6.43
CA CYS A 99 7.39 3.46 -6.29
C CYS A 99 6.60 2.15 -6.26
N LYS A 100 5.46 2.12 -5.58
CA LYS A 100 4.59 0.93 -5.52
C LYS A 100 3.97 0.60 -6.89
N HIS A 101 3.40 1.58 -7.57
CA HIS A 101 2.64 1.41 -8.80
C HIS A 101 3.54 1.13 -10.00
N LEU A 102 4.65 1.88 -10.14
CA LEU A 102 5.52 1.84 -11.31
C LEU A 102 6.70 0.88 -11.13
N LEU A 103 7.38 0.90 -9.97
CA LEU A 103 8.56 0.06 -9.73
C LEU A 103 8.21 -1.26 -9.00
N GLY A 104 7.00 -1.39 -8.46
CA GLY A 104 6.58 -2.58 -7.72
C GLY A 104 7.33 -2.78 -6.40
N ARG A 105 7.97 -1.74 -5.85
CA ARG A 105 8.75 -1.78 -4.60
C ARG A 105 8.43 -0.59 -3.70
N ALA A 106 8.86 -0.65 -2.45
CA ALA A 106 8.79 0.50 -1.54
C ALA A 106 10.04 1.39 -1.75
N PRO A 107 9.99 2.67 -1.35
CA PRO A 107 11.18 3.52 -1.31
C PRO A 107 12.28 2.89 -0.44
N LEU A 108 13.52 2.96 -0.93
CA LEU A 108 14.69 2.37 -0.29
C LEU A 108 15.12 3.19 0.92
N ASP A 109 15.31 4.48 0.75
CA ASP A 109 15.85 5.39 1.75
C ASP A 109 15.28 6.82 1.58
N GLN A 110 15.52 7.66 2.59
CA GLN A 110 15.11 9.07 2.57
C GLN A 110 15.78 9.87 1.43
N ALA A 111 16.96 9.44 0.97
CA ALA A 111 17.67 10.07 -0.13
C ALA A 111 16.88 9.99 -1.45
N GLU A 112 16.33 8.81 -1.76
CA GLU A 112 15.50 8.58 -2.96
C GLU A 112 14.24 9.46 -2.93
N ILE A 113 13.57 9.56 -1.77
CA ILE A 113 12.42 10.45 -1.61
C ILE A 113 12.83 11.91 -1.84
N SER A 114 13.96 12.34 -1.26
CA SER A 114 14.45 13.72 -1.43
C SER A 114 14.78 14.05 -2.88
N GLU A 115 15.34 13.10 -3.62
CA GLU A 115 15.66 13.24 -5.04
C GLU A 115 14.39 13.43 -5.87
N HIS A 116 13.39 12.56 -5.70
CA HIS A 116 12.12 12.68 -6.42
C HIS A 116 11.35 13.95 -6.04
N VAL A 117 11.37 14.37 -4.76
CA VAL A 117 10.77 15.66 -4.37
C VAL A 117 11.48 16.83 -5.07
N SER A 118 12.80 16.80 -5.17
CA SER A 118 13.57 17.88 -5.82
C SER A 118 13.28 17.92 -7.32
N LEU A 119 13.31 16.77 -7.99
CA LEU A 119 13.00 16.63 -9.41
C LEU A 119 11.59 17.13 -9.72
N TYR A 120 10.60 16.70 -8.92
CA TYR A 120 9.23 17.17 -9.02
C TYR A 120 9.11 18.70 -8.92
N ASN A 121 9.81 19.33 -7.96
CA ASN A 121 9.77 20.78 -7.79
C ASN A 121 10.47 21.55 -8.92
N GLU A 122 11.50 20.97 -9.54
CA GLU A 122 12.30 21.62 -10.59
C GLU A 122 11.71 21.44 -11.99
N GLN A 123 11.25 20.23 -12.31
CA GLN A 123 10.87 19.83 -13.67
C GLN A 123 9.38 19.53 -13.83
N GLY A 124 8.64 19.48 -12.71
CA GLY A 124 7.21 19.24 -12.69
C GLY A 124 6.83 17.75 -12.69
N TYR A 125 5.53 17.50 -12.87
CA TYR A 125 4.90 16.20 -12.70
C TYR A 125 5.28 15.18 -13.78
N GLU A 126 5.25 15.58 -15.05
CA GLU A 126 5.52 14.67 -16.17
C GLU A 126 6.95 14.12 -16.14
N ALA A 127 7.92 14.99 -15.80
CA ALA A 127 9.32 14.62 -15.65
C ALA A 127 9.54 13.65 -14.49
N GLU A 128 8.79 13.81 -13.38
CA GLU A 128 8.88 12.90 -12.25
C GLU A 128 8.35 11.49 -12.60
N ILE A 129 7.21 11.40 -13.28
CA ILE A 129 6.71 10.10 -13.79
C ILE A 129 7.70 9.46 -14.78
N ASP A 130 8.26 10.26 -15.68
CA ASP A 130 9.24 9.79 -16.66
C ASP A 130 10.54 9.32 -16.00
N SER A 131 10.93 9.89 -14.86
CA SER A 131 12.11 9.45 -14.09
C SER A 131 12.00 7.99 -13.64
N TYR A 132 10.81 7.54 -13.22
CA TYR A 132 10.61 6.14 -12.83
C TYR A 132 10.61 5.20 -14.04
N ILE A 133 9.91 5.57 -15.11
CA ILE A 133 9.68 4.68 -16.27
C ILE A 133 10.91 4.59 -17.19
N ASN A 134 11.75 5.63 -17.21
CA ASN A 134 13.02 5.62 -17.94
C ASN A 134 14.21 5.16 -17.09
N SER A 135 13.98 4.77 -15.83
CA SER A 135 15.05 4.22 -14.99
C SER A 135 15.53 2.87 -15.53
N ASP A 136 16.83 2.61 -15.36
CA ASP A 136 17.43 1.30 -15.68
C ASP A 136 16.77 0.19 -14.85
N GLU A 137 16.36 0.50 -13.62
CA GLU A 137 15.63 -0.44 -12.77
C GLU A 137 14.31 -0.88 -13.43
N TYR A 138 13.54 0.02 -14.02
CA TYR A 138 12.30 -0.36 -14.69
C TYR A 138 12.60 -1.27 -15.90
N LEU A 139 13.61 -0.91 -16.71
CA LEU A 139 13.96 -1.63 -17.93
C LEU A 139 14.50 -3.03 -17.65
N GLU A 140 15.40 -3.21 -16.68
CA GLU A 140 15.97 -4.51 -16.32
C GLU A 140 14.92 -5.49 -15.81
N ASN A 141 13.82 -4.97 -15.25
CA ASN A 141 12.85 -5.75 -14.51
C ASN A 141 11.56 -6.03 -15.25
N PHE A 142 11.05 -5.05 -16.00
CA PHE A 142 9.80 -5.16 -16.75
C PHE A 142 10.03 -5.07 -18.27
N GLY A 143 11.14 -4.48 -18.71
CA GLY A 143 11.38 -4.17 -20.10
C GLY A 143 10.25 -3.32 -20.70
N ASP A 144 9.90 -3.58 -21.95
CA ASP A 144 8.86 -2.82 -22.68
C ASP A 144 7.48 -3.49 -22.68
N ASN A 145 7.42 -4.81 -22.45
CA ASN A 145 6.24 -5.63 -22.73
C ASN A 145 5.61 -6.28 -21.49
N ILE A 146 6.24 -6.18 -20.31
CA ILE A 146 5.73 -6.76 -19.07
C ILE A 146 5.00 -5.67 -18.28
N VAL A 147 3.81 -6.00 -17.78
CA VAL A 147 3.06 -5.11 -16.87
C VAL A 147 3.79 -5.05 -15.53
N PRO A 148 3.98 -3.86 -14.93
CA PRO A 148 4.57 -3.76 -13.60
C PRO A 148 3.84 -4.64 -12.59
N TYR A 149 4.58 -5.27 -11.70
CA TYR A 149 4.02 -6.12 -10.66
C TYR A 149 4.79 -5.93 -9.34
N PRO A 150 4.16 -6.17 -8.18
CA PRO A 150 4.84 -6.08 -6.89
C PRO A 150 6.00 -7.09 -6.82
N ARG A 151 7.23 -6.58 -6.81
CA ARG A 151 8.46 -7.39 -6.87
C ARG A 151 9.09 -7.60 -5.50
N SER A 152 8.94 -6.63 -4.59
CA SER A 152 9.53 -6.64 -3.24
C SER A 152 8.79 -7.57 -2.25
N ILE A 153 7.99 -8.52 -2.76
CA ILE A 153 7.39 -9.63 -2.00
C ILE A 153 8.32 -10.85 -1.96
N ARG A 154 9.37 -10.89 -2.80
CA ARG A 154 10.42 -11.91 -2.80
C ARG A 154 11.75 -11.26 -2.43
N SER A 155 12.65 -12.05 -1.84
CA SER A 155 14.04 -11.61 -1.63
C SER A 155 14.73 -11.42 -2.97
N GLN A 156 15.38 -10.27 -3.15
CA GLN A 156 16.11 -9.95 -4.37
C GLN A 156 17.56 -9.58 -4.02
N PRO A 157 18.54 -9.96 -4.86
CA PRO A 157 19.91 -9.53 -4.67
C PRO A 157 19.99 -7.99 -4.79
N GLY A 158 20.73 -7.35 -3.88
CA GLY A 158 20.94 -5.90 -3.87
C GLY A 158 19.88 -5.06 -3.14
N ILE A 159 18.74 -5.63 -2.74
CA ILE A 159 17.68 -4.91 -2.01
C ILE A 159 17.70 -5.26 -0.52
N LYS A 160 17.51 -4.25 0.34
CA LYS A 160 17.40 -4.42 1.80
C LYS A 160 16.16 -5.23 2.16
N ASN A 161 16.28 -6.17 3.09
CA ASN A 161 15.14 -6.94 3.62
C ASN A 161 14.05 -6.06 4.26
N VAL A 162 14.41 -4.86 4.75
CA VAL A 162 13.45 -3.87 5.25
C VAL A 162 12.42 -3.47 4.18
N GLY A 163 12.82 -3.50 2.90
CA GLY A 163 11.94 -3.24 1.76
C GLY A 163 10.74 -4.18 1.70
N PHE A 164 10.89 -5.45 2.09
CA PHE A 164 9.77 -6.39 2.18
C PHE A 164 8.73 -5.94 3.19
N ASN A 165 9.13 -5.56 4.41
CA ASN A 165 8.21 -5.14 5.46
C ASN A 165 7.51 -3.81 5.12
N ARG A 166 8.24 -2.89 4.48
CA ARG A 166 7.68 -1.63 3.96
C ARG A 166 6.68 -1.88 2.83
N MET A 167 7.05 -2.73 1.86
CA MET A 167 6.16 -3.13 0.77
C MET A 167 4.89 -3.78 1.32
N PHE A 168 5.02 -4.67 2.30
CA PHE A 168 3.87 -5.32 2.92
C PHE A 168 2.93 -4.34 3.65
N SER A 169 3.46 -3.23 4.17
CA SER A 169 2.61 -2.17 4.74
C SER A 169 1.77 -1.50 3.64
N LEU A 170 2.38 -1.18 2.50
CA LEU A 170 1.70 -0.58 1.35
C LEU A 170 0.72 -1.56 0.65
N LEU A 171 1.11 -2.81 0.47
CA LEU A 171 0.38 -3.85 -0.25
C LEU A 171 -0.44 -4.71 0.72
N ARG A 172 -1.67 -4.28 1.00
CA ARG A 172 -2.56 -4.91 2.00
C ARG A 172 -3.49 -5.98 1.40
N GLY A 173 -2.96 -6.84 0.53
CA GLY A 173 -3.70 -7.93 -0.11
C GLY A 173 -4.56 -7.52 -1.31
N SER A 174 -5.02 -8.51 -2.09
CA SER A 174 -5.75 -8.33 -3.36
C SER A 174 -7.03 -7.47 -3.30
N PRO A 175 -7.88 -7.53 -2.26
CA PRO A 175 -9.15 -6.77 -2.23
C PRO A 175 -9.00 -5.33 -1.72
N THR A 176 -7.77 -4.81 -1.58
CA THR A 176 -7.57 -3.42 -1.12
C THR A 176 -7.31 -2.47 -2.27
N SER A 177 -7.77 -1.22 -2.13
CA SER A 177 -7.46 -0.12 -3.02
C SER A 177 -6.56 0.91 -2.32
N ASP A 178 -5.83 1.74 -3.08
CA ASP A 178 -4.91 2.74 -2.51
C ASP A 178 -5.51 4.15 -2.34
N SER A 179 -6.76 4.33 -2.75
CA SER A 179 -7.51 5.57 -2.57
C SER A 179 -7.74 5.88 -1.08
N GLY A 180 -7.47 7.13 -0.67
CA GLY A 180 -7.88 7.65 0.65
C GLY A 180 -7.04 7.16 1.85
N LYS A 181 -5.91 6.49 1.61
CA LYS A 181 -4.95 6.14 2.67
C LYS A 181 -3.97 7.31 2.90
N PRO A 182 -3.52 7.60 4.12
CA PRO A 182 -2.40 8.51 4.34
C PRO A 182 -1.05 7.84 4.02
N ALA A 183 0.03 8.62 3.95
CA ALA A 183 1.40 8.11 3.87
C ALA A 183 1.66 7.10 5.01
N GLN A 184 2.22 5.94 4.68
CA GLN A 184 2.40 4.86 5.65
C GLN A 184 3.85 4.67 6.07
N LEU A 185 4.80 5.07 5.22
CA LEU A 185 6.21 4.73 5.42
C LEU A 185 7.06 5.87 5.97
N ILE A 186 6.53 7.09 6.11
CA ILE A 186 7.26 8.28 6.62
C ILE A 186 8.17 7.94 7.81
N THR A 187 7.62 7.37 8.89
CA THR A 187 8.41 7.05 10.10
C THR A 187 9.41 5.94 9.86
N SER A 188 9.03 4.91 9.08
CA SER A 188 9.87 3.75 8.77
C SER A 188 11.07 4.10 7.88
N VAL A 189 10.89 5.04 6.94
CA VAL A 189 11.93 5.50 6.03
C VAL A 189 12.83 6.50 6.74
N ALA A 190 12.25 7.48 7.44
CA ALA A 190 13.01 8.49 8.18
C ALA A 190 13.88 7.89 9.29
N ALA A 191 13.35 6.94 10.07
CA ALA A 191 14.10 6.30 11.16
C ALA A 191 14.90 5.07 10.70
N ASN A 192 14.79 4.66 9.43
CA ASN A 192 15.29 3.39 8.91
C ASN A 192 14.91 2.17 9.78
N ILE A 193 13.68 2.19 10.30
CA ILE A 193 13.12 1.12 11.14
C ILE A 193 12.21 0.25 10.27
N SER A 194 12.29 -1.06 10.48
CA SER A 194 11.36 -1.99 9.85
C SER A 194 9.95 -1.87 10.46
N PRO A 195 8.90 -1.59 9.67
CA PRO A 195 7.54 -1.64 10.18
C PRO A 195 7.17 -3.08 10.54
N GLN A 196 6.26 -3.23 11.51
CA GLN A 196 5.76 -4.53 11.92
C GLN A 196 4.81 -5.10 10.85
N VAL A 197 5.08 -6.33 10.39
CA VAL A 197 4.20 -7.09 9.51
C VAL A 197 2.93 -7.47 10.27
N LYS A 198 1.79 -6.90 9.86
CA LYS A 198 0.47 -7.24 10.41
C LYS A 198 -0.31 -8.02 9.37
N ALA A 199 -0.50 -9.32 9.61
CA ALA A 199 -1.30 -10.16 8.73
C ALA A 199 -2.69 -9.52 8.46
N PRO A 200 -3.27 -9.72 7.26
CA PRO A 200 -4.61 -9.24 6.98
C PRO A 200 -5.59 -9.77 8.02
N ALA A 201 -6.62 -8.99 8.32
CA ALA A 201 -7.65 -9.41 9.28
C ALA A 201 -8.37 -10.64 8.71
N VAL A 202 -8.07 -11.81 9.26
CA VAL A 202 -8.85 -13.02 8.99
C VAL A 202 -10.15 -12.86 9.78
N GLY A 203 -11.29 -12.92 9.10
CA GLY A 203 -12.59 -12.85 9.75
C GLY A 203 -12.65 -13.85 10.92
N ASN A 204 -13.23 -13.44 12.05
CA ASN A 204 -13.37 -14.29 13.22
C ASN A 204 -14.21 -15.54 12.86
N GLY A 205 -13.54 -16.63 12.51
CA GLY A 205 -14.19 -17.93 12.32
C GLY A 205 -14.74 -18.47 13.65
N ALA A 206 -15.54 -19.54 13.56
CA ALA A 206 -16.24 -20.18 14.69
C ALA A 206 -15.34 -20.71 15.84
N GLY A 207 -14.01 -20.57 15.74
CA GLY A 207 -13.02 -20.91 16.78
C GLY A 207 -12.37 -19.70 17.46
N TYR A 208 -12.99 -18.52 17.41
CA TYR A 208 -12.46 -17.31 18.04
C TYR A 208 -12.51 -17.39 19.58
N GLY A 209 -11.39 -17.81 20.17
CA GLY A 209 -11.17 -17.76 21.62
C GLY A 209 -10.78 -16.35 22.06
N ASN A 210 -11.71 -15.62 22.66
CA ASN A 210 -11.49 -14.26 23.16
C ASN A 210 -10.88 -14.24 24.59
N THR A 211 -10.87 -15.39 25.26
CA THR A 211 -10.50 -15.57 26.67
C THR A 211 -9.00 -15.43 26.94
N GLY A 212 -8.14 -15.83 26.00
CA GLY A 212 -6.67 -15.76 26.17
C GLY A 212 -6.05 -14.41 25.78
N LYS A 213 -6.87 -13.46 25.31
CA LYS A 213 -6.39 -12.23 24.68
C LYS A 213 -6.32 -11.07 25.67
N ARG A 214 -5.45 -10.10 25.37
CA ARG A 214 -5.38 -8.83 26.09
C ARG A 214 -6.14 -7.77 25.32
N TYR A 215 -6.65 -6.78 26.03
CA TYR A 215 -7.41 -5.67 25.47
C TYR A 215 -6.82 -4.37 25.97
N GLN A 216 -6.67 -3.41 25.06
CA GLN A 216 -6.36 -2.04 25.38
C GLN A 216 -7.66 -1.24 25.44
N ILE A 217 -7.92 -0.62 26.59
CA ILE A 217 -9.06 0.25 26.83
C ILE A 217 -8.53 1.68 26.84
N ALA A 218 -8.92 2.47 25.83
CA ALA A 218 -8.66 3.91 25.80
C ALA A 218 -9.79 4.62 26.54
N VAL A 219 -9.42 5.45 27.52
CA VAL A 219 -10.36 6.12 28.44
C VAL A 219 -10.10 7.61 28.44
N SER A 220 -11.15 8.40 28.26
CA SER A 220 -11.17 9.82 28.62
C SER A 220 -11.44 9.94 30.12
N THR A 221 -10.49 10.49 30.87
CA THR A 221 -10.60 10.66 32.32
C THR A 221 -11.47 11.88 32.67
N CYS A 222 -12.03 11.87 33.87
CA CYS A 222 -12.71 13.06 34.40
C CYS A 222 -11.69 14.15 34.74
N ALA A 223 -12.13 15.42 34.77
CA ALA A 223 -11.23 16.57 34.90
C ALA A 223 -10.33 16.53 36.15
N GLY A 224 -10.80 15.95 37.26
CA GLY A 224 -10.00 15.79 38.49
C GLY A 224 -8.82 14.82 38.31
N VAL A 225 -9.07 13.66 37.69
CA VAL A 225 -8.04 12.65 37.40
C VAL A 225 -7.09 13.13 36.30
N ALA A 226 -7.61 13.84 35.29
CA ALA A 226 -6.80 14.44 34.23
C ALA A 226 -5.78 15.45 34.77
N ARG A 227 -6.18 16.26 35.76
CA ARG A 227 -5.30 17.24 36.42
C ARG A 227 -4.18 16.58 37.21
N LEU A 228 -4.48 15.47 37.89
CA LEU A 228 -3.48 14.73 38.67
C LEU A 228 -2.44 14.04 37.76
N ASN A 229 -2.91 13.39 36.70
CA ASN A 229 -2.06 12.61 35.80
C ASN A 229 -1.44 13.42 34.66
N LYS A 230 -1.79 14.71 34.54
CA LYS A 230 -1.42 15.63 33.45
C LYS A 230 -1.82 15.14 32.04
N CYS A 231 -2.67 14.11 31.95
CA CYS A 231 -3.15 13.52 30.71
C CYS A 231 -4.67 13.33 30.80
N SER A 232 -5.41 13.80 29.80
CA SER A 232 -6.87 13.62 29.69
C SER A 232 -7.25 12.23 29.20
N GLN A 233 -6.33 11.51 28.57
CA GLN A 233 -6.53 10.17 28.04
C GLN A 233 -5.56 9.19 28.70
N LEU A 234 -6.09 8.02 29.08
CA LEU A 234 -5.32 6.91 29.63
C LEU A 234 -5.60 5.63 28.86
N ASN A 235 -4.57 4.80 28.73
CA ASN A 235 -4.66 3.48 28.11
C ASN A 235 -4.43 2.40 29.18
N TYR A 236 -5.40 1.52 29.36
CA TYR A 236 -5.28 0.35 30.24
C TYR A 236 -5.13 -0.92 29.41
N GLN A 237 -4.21 -1.80 29.78
CA GLN A 237 -4.08 -3.12 29.17
C GLN A 237 -4.52 -4.19 30.17
N VAL A 238 -5.53 -4.99 29.82
CA VAL A 238 -6.13 -6.01 30.70
C VAL A 238 -6.36 -7.32 29.97
N SER A 239 -6.35 -8.45 30.68
CA SER A 239 -6.81 -9.74 30.14
C SER A 239 -8.34 -9.76 30.00
N TYR A 240 -8.87 -10.72 29.22
CA TYR A 240 -10.32 -10.90 29.08
C TYR A 240 -11.05 -11.04 30.42
N GLU A 241 -10.49 -11.82 31.35
CA GLU A 241 -11.08 -12.08 32.67
C GLU A 241 -11.23 -10.79 33.50
N GLN A 242 -10.24 -9.89 33.40
CA GLN A 242 -10.19 -8.63 34.14
C GLN A 242 -10.96 -7.50 33.44
N LEU A 243 -11.39 -7.71 32.19
CA LEU A 243 -11.99 -6.65 31.37
C LEU A 243 -13.28 -6.11 32.00
N SER A 244 -14.15 -7.00 32.47
CA SER A 244 -15.42 -6.61 33.10
C SER A 244 -15.19 -5.79 34.38
N GLU A 245 -14.22 -6.18 35.21
CA GLU A 245 -13.87 -5.47 36.42
C GLU A 245 -13.29 -4.10 36.13
N GLN A 246 -12.38 -4.02 35.15
CA GLN A 246 -11.75 -2.77 34.77
C GLN A 246 -12.73 -1.77 34.17
N VAL A 247 -13.65 -2.22 33.31
CA VAL A 247 -14.73 -1.38 32.75
C VAL A 247 -15.59 -0.81 33.87
N LYS A 248 -16.00 -1.64 34.85
CA LYS A 248 -16.75 -1.18 36.02
C LYS A 248 -15.96 -0.17 36.84
N SER A 249 -14.66 -0.39 37.04
CA SER A 249 -13.77 0.53 37.76
C SER A 249 -13.69 1.90 37.08
N ILE A 250 -13.53 1.91 35.74
CA ILE A 250 -13.49 3.15 34.94
C ILE A 250 -14.79 3.95 35.08
N HIS A 251 -15.94 3.28 34.97
CA HIS A 251 -17.23 3.94 35.15
C HIS A 251 -17.44 4.48 36.57
N LYS A 252 -17.02 3.74 37.60
CA LYS A 252 -17.03 4.22 38.99
C LYS A 252 -16.15 5.44 39.20
N GLY A 253 -15.00 5.50 38.52
CA GLY A 253 -14.09 6.66 38.51
C GLY A 253 -14.57 7.85 37.66
N GLY A 254 -15.74 7.75 37.02
CA GLY A 254 -16.30 8.81 36.16
C GLY A 254 -15.59 8.97 34.82
N GLY A 255 -14.81 7.98 34.38
CA GLY A 255 -14.18 7.96 33.06
C GLY A 255 -15.15 7.54 31.96
N LYS A 256 -14.92 8.03 30.73
CA LYS A 256 -15.65 7.61 29.52
C LYS A 256 -14.75 6.76 28.64
N ILE A 257 -15.23 5.58 28.23
CA ILE A 257 -14.49 4.69 27.34
C ILE A 257 -14.58 5.24 25.92
N LEU A 258 -13.43 5.40 25.26
CA LEU A 258 -13.31 5.87 23.88
C LEU A 258 -13.29 4.68 22.90
N SER A 259 -12.43 3.70 23.18
CA SER A 259 -12.31 2.49 22.36
C SER A 259 -11.79 1.32 23.18
N ILE A 260 -12.19 0.11 22.79
CA ILE A 260 -11.60 -1.15 23.28
C ILE A 260 -11.03 -1.86 22.06
N THR A 261 -9.71 -2.01 22.04
CA THR A 261 -8.98 -2.66 20.96
C THR A 261 -8.32 -3.91 21.49
N GLU A 262 -8.51 -5.04 20.81
CA GLU A 262 -7.78 -6.26 21.11
C GLU A 262 -6.27 -6.05 20.83
N LEU A 263 -5.44 -6.53 21.76
CA LEU A 263 -4.00 -6.62 21.60
C LEU A 263 -3.64 -8.06 21.26
N THR A 264 -3.03 -8.25 20.09
CA THR A 264 -2.51 -9.53 19.61
C THR A 264 -1.15 -9.83 20.22
#